data_AF-A0A1V5N0J5-F1
#
_entry.id   AF-A0A1V5N0J5-F1
#
_cell.length_a   1.000
_cell.length_b   1.000
_cell.length_c   1.000
_cell.angle_alpha   90.00
_cell.angle_beta   90.00
_cell.angle_gamma   90.00
#
_symmetry.space_group_name_H-M   'P 1'
#
loop_
_entity.id
_entity.type
_entity.pdbx_description
1 polymer ?
#
loop_
_entity_poly.entity_id
_entity_poly.type
_entity_poly.pdbx_seq_one_letter_code
_entity_poly.pdbx_strand_id
1 'polypeptide(L)'
;MKKRIFRGRPANFSQKEIDACLDKKLDSNLYKNYSRCHKCGLSPEKLIWIEFTSPPWTWKARCGLQGPLSLCPACGIQVEIIVKVRS
;
A
#
# COMPACT_ATOMS: atom_id res chain seq x y z
N MET A 1 9.82 -17.06 5.34
CA MET A 1 9.13 -15.80 5.73
C MET A 1 7.65 -15.91 5.40
N LYS A 2 6.75 -15.83 6.39
CA LYS A 2 5.29 -15.78 6.15
C LYS A 2 4.91 -14.34 5.80
N LYS A 3 4.49 -14.07 4.55
CA LYS A 3 3.95 -12.77 4.14
C LYS A 3 2.61 -12.54 4.85
N ARG A 4 2.48 -11.48 5.64
CA ARG A 4 1.19 -11.05 6.21
C ARG A 4 0.66 -9.90 5.36
N ILE A 5 -0.45 -10.15 4.67
CA ILE A 5 -1.18 -9.15 3.90
C ILE A 5 -2.29 -8.60 4.79
N PHE A 6 -2.23 -7.31 5.13
CA PHE A 6 -3.29 -6.66 5.90
C PHE A 6 -4.27 -5.99 4.93
N ARG A 7 -5.51 -6.49 4.91
CA ARG A 7 -6.64 -5.90 4.17
C ARG A 7 -7.49 -5.12 5.16
N GLY A 8 -7.09 -3.89 5.47
CA GLY A 8 -7.89 -2.98 6.31
C GLY A 8 -9.16 -2.50 5.59
N ARG A 9 -10.09 -1.88 6.31
CA ARG A 9 -11.23 -1.15 5.72
C ARG A 9 -10.66 -0.14 4.70
N PRO A 10 -11.19 -0.04 3.46
CA PRO A 10 -10.60 0.82 2.45
C PRO A 10 -10.72 2.28 2.90
N ALA A 11 -9.62 2.87 3.34
CA ALA A 11 -9.52 4.31 3.49
C ALA A 11 -9.72 4.93 2.10
N ASN A 12 -10.62 5.91 2.00
CA ASN A 12 -10.78 6.69 0.77
C ASN A 12 -9.77 7.84 0.81
N PHE A 13 -8.78 7.81 -0.08
CA PHE A 13 -7.79 8.84 -0.28
C PHE A 13 -8.24 9.78 -1.39
N SER A 14 -8.10 11.08 -1.15
CA SER A 14 -8.21 12.10 -2.17
C SER A 14 -7.04 12.00 -3.16
N GLN A 15 -7.23 12.53 -4.38
CA GLN A 15 -6.15 12.57 -5.37
C GLN A 15 -4.93 13.32 -4.85
N LYS A 16 -5.11 14.40 -4.09
CA LYS A 16 -4.02 15.17 -3.48
C LYS A 16 -3.17 14.35 -2.51
N GLU A 17 -3.79 13.48 -1.72
CA GLU A 17 -3.07 12.58 -0.80
C GLU A 17 -2.30 11.50 -1.56
N ILE A 18 -2.87 10.99 -2.67
CA ILE A 18 -2.19 10.05 -3.55
C ILE A 18 -0.96 10.72 -4.19
N ASP A 19 -1.14 11.93 -4.73
CA ASP A 19 -0.08 12.68 -5.41
C ASP A 19 1.08 13.00 -4.45
N ALA A 20 0.76 13.32 -3.19
CA ALA A 20 1.74 13.59 -2.15
C ALA A 20 2.63 12.37 -1.80
N CYS A 21 2.24 11.16 -2.21
CA CYS A 21 3.00 9.93 -1.95
C CYS A 21 3.85 9.48 -3.15
N LEU A 22 3.76 10.17 -4.29
CA LEU A 22 4.43 9.76 -5.53
C LEU A 22 5.96 9.90 -5.47
N ASP A 23 6.50 10.66 -4.52
CA ASP A 23 7.94 10.74 -4.22
C ASP A 23 8.52 9.37 -3.78
N LYS A 24 7.67 8.49 -3.24
CA LYS A 24 8.03 7.14 -2.76
C LYS A 24 7.59 6.04 -3.71
N LYS A 25 7.26 6.38 -4.96
CA LYS A 25 6.73 5.44 -5.95
C LYS A 25 7.73 4.32 -6.26
N LEU A 26 7.21 3.10 -6.31
CA LEU A 26 7.93 1.89 -6.68
C LEU A 26 7.57 1.46 -8.11
N ASP A 27 8.43 0.68 -8.75
CA ASP A 27 8.14 0.04 -10.03
C ASP A 27 7.02 -0.99 -9.85
N SER A 28 5.85 -0.73 -10.45
CA SER A 28 4.66 -1.58 -10.34
C SER A 28 4.84 -2.94 -11.03
N ASN A 29 5.77 -3.07 -11.97
CA ASN A 29 6.03 -4.34 -12.66
C ASN A 29 6.57 -5.42 -11.73
N LEU A 30 7.25 -5.03 -10.64
CA LEU A 30 7.71 -5.94 -9.60
C LEU A 30 6.55 -6.59 -8.84
N TYR A 31 5.33 -6.07 -8.98
CA TYR A 31 4.15 -6.47 -8.23
C TYR A 31 3.03 -7.07 -9.09
N LYS A 32 3.30 -7.44 -10.34
CA LYS A 32 2.29 -8.01 -11.28
C LYS A 32 1.50 -9.23 -10.75
N ASN A 33 2.06 -9.98 -9.81
CA ASN A 33 1.44 -11.18 -9.22
C ASN A 33 0.69 -10.91 -7.90
N TYR A 34 0.50 -9.64 -7.53
CA TYR A 34 -0.18 -9.24 -6.31
C TYR A 34 -1.68 -8.98 -6.54
N SER A 35 -2.38 -8.47 -5.53
CA SER A 35 -3.83 -8.31 -5.53
C SER A 35 -4.28 -7.22 -6.51
N ARG A 36 -5.33 -7.51 -7.27
CA ARG A 36 -6.07 -6.52 -8.04
C ARG A 36 -6.90 -5.62 -7.12
N CYS A 37 -7.28 -4.44 -7.59
CA CYS A 37 -8.26 -3.62 -6.87
C CYS A 37 -9.57 -4.41 -6.69
N HIS A 38 -10.03 -4.59 -5.45
CA HIS A 38 -11.25 -5.35 -5.17
C HIS A 38 -12.55 -4.58 -5.52
N LYS A 39 -12.48 -3.26 -5.77
CA LYS A 39 -13.63 -2.45 -6.20
C LYS A 39 -13.82 -2.44 -7.71
N CYS A 40 -12.75 -2.23 -8.50
CA CYS A 40 -12.84 -2.04 -9.96
C CYS A 40 -12.04 -3.06 -10.79
N GLY A 41 -11.35 -4.00 -10.16
CA GLY A 41 -10.57 -5.03 -10.85
C GLY A 41 -9.26 -4.55 -11.48
N LEU A 42 -8.86 -3.27 -11.27
CA LEU A 42 -7.62 -2.70 -11.81
C LEU A 42 -6.41 -3.59 -11.47
N SER A 43 -5.63 -3.93 -12.49
CA SER A 43 -4.52 -4.88 -12.37
C SER A 43 -3.36 -4.31 -11.55
N PRO A 44 -2.54 -5.16 -10.90
CA PRO A 44 -1.51 -4.72 -9.96
C PRO A 44 -0.45 -3.83 -10.61
N GLU A 45 -0.08 -4.10 -11.87
CA GLU A 45 0.87 -3.26 -12.62
C GLU A 45 0.33 -1.85 -12.93
N LYS A 46 -0.99 -1.64 -12.83
CA LYS A 46 -1.65 -0.34 -13.00
C LYS A 46 -1.98 0.35 -11.66
N LEU A 47 -1.72 -0.30 -10.53
CA LEU A 47 -1.84 0.32 -9.21
C LEU A 47 -0.63 1.24 -8.95
N ILE A 48 -0.83 2.23 -8.09
CA ILE A 48 0.27 3.02 -7.55
C ILE A 48 0.87 2.24 -6.40
N TRP A 49 2.15 1.89 -6.50
CA TRP A 49 2.90 1.26 -5.42
C TRP A 49 3.84 2.28 -4.79
N ILE A 50 3.87 2.35 -3.47
CA ILE A 50 4.77 3.23 -2.71
C ILE A 50 5.48 2.46 -1.60
N GLU A 51 6.67 2.89 -1.20
CA GLU A 51 7.25 2.43 0.07
C GLU A 51 6.63 3.22 1.22
N PHE A 52 5.80 2.55 2.04
CA PHE A 52 5.13 3.15 3.19
C PHE A 52 5.89 2.83 4.48
N THR A 53 5.96 3.81 5.38
CA THR A 53 6.43 3.65 6.76
C THR A 53 5.47 4.38 7.69
N SER A 54 4.97 3.69 8.71
CA SER A 54 4.06 4.27 9.69
C SER A 54 4.78 5.32 10.57
N PRO A 55 4.05 6.29 11.15
CA PRO A 55 4.64 7.35 11.97
C PRO A 55 5.43 6.81 13.19
N PRO A 56 6.46 7.52 13.69
CA PRO A 56 7.33 7.04 14.77
C PRO A 56 6.61 6.56 16.04
N TRP A 57 5.48 7.17 16.41
CA TRP A 57 4.72 6.79 17.60
C TRP A 57 4.15 5.37 17.51
N THR A 58 3.80 4.89 16.31
CA THR A 58 3.27 3.53 16.11
C THR A 58 4.32 2.47 16.43
N TRP A 59 5.60 2.77 16.18
CA TRP A 59 6.71 1.89 16.53
C TRP A 59 6.92 1.81 18.04
N LYS A 60 6.79 2.94 18.75
CA LYS A 60 6.83 2.97 20.22
C LYS A 60 5.71 2.13 20.84
N ALA A 61 4.53 2.14 20.21
CA ALA A 61 3.38 1.32 20.60
C ALA A 61 3.42 -0.13 20.07
N ARG A 62 4.51 -0.56 19.42
CA ARG A 62 4.68 -1.90 18.82
C ARG A 62 3.61 -2.29 17.79
N CYS A 63 2.99 -1.31 17.16
CA CYS A 63 1.99 -1.48 16.09
C CYS A 63 2.45 -0.89 14.74
N GLY A 64 3.74 -0.54 14.62
CA GLY A 64 4.32 0.02 13.41
C GLY A 64 4.29 -0.94 12.22
N LEU A 65 4.10 -0.37 11.03
CA LEU A 65 4.06 -1.09 9.76
C LEU A 65 4.98 -0.39 8.75
N GLN A 66 5.70 -1.19 7.98
CA GLN A 66 6.49 -0.72 6.86
C GLN A 66 6.39 -1.70 5.69
N GLY A 67 6.44 -1.18 4.48
CA GLY A 67 6.63 -1.96 3.26
C GLY A 67 5.88 -1.38 2.07
N PRO A 68 5.95 -2.10 0.92
CA PRO A 68 5.21 -1.73 -0.26
C PRO A 68 3.71 -1.70 0.00
N LEU A 69 3.08 -0.57 -0.28
CA LEU A 69 1.64 -0.34 -0.18
C LEU A 69 1.10 0.00 -1.57
N SER A 70 -0.01 -0.62 -1.96
CA SER A 70 -0.69 -0.34 -3.22
C SER A 70 -1.95 0.48 -3.03
N LEU A 71 -2.13 1.46 -3.91
CA LEU A 71 -3.27 2.36 -4.01
C LEU A 71 -3.93 2.21 -5.38
N CYS A 72 -5.25 2.18 -5.40
CA CYS A 72 -6.01 2.27 -6.64
C CYS A 72 -6.33 3.75 -6.94
N PRO A 73 -5.74 4.35 -7.98
CA PRO A 73 -6.02 5.77 -8.30
C PRO A 73 -7.46 6.01 -8.74
N ALA A 74 -8.08 5.04 -9.43
CA ALA A 74 -9.47 5.17 -9.89
C ALA A 74 -10.50 5.12 -8.75
N CYS A 75 -10.23 4.32 -7.71
CA CYS A 75 -11.15 4.15 -6.58
C CYS A 75 -10.76 4.96 -5.35
N GLY A 76 -9.54 5.52 -5.33
CA GLY A 76 -8.98 6.20 -4.17
C GLY A 76 -8.84 5.31 -2.94
N ILE A 77 -8.49 4.03 -3.08
CA ILE A 77 -8.41 3.11 -1.93
C ILE A 77 -7.05 2.45 -1.78
N GLN A 78 -6.71 2.07 -0.55
CA GLN A 78 -5.66 1.09 -0.29
C GLN A 78 -6.14 -0.29 -0.73
N VAL A 79 -5.34 -0.97 -1.56
CA VAL A 79 -5.61 -2.33 -2.03
C VAL A 79 -4.94 -3.35 -1.12
N GLU A 80 -3.63 -3.22 -0.89
CA GLU A 80 -2.89 -4.05 0.07
C GLU A 80 -1.61 -3.39 0.58
N ILE A 81 -1.05 -3.95 1.65
CA ILE A 81 0.31 -3.67 2.12
C ILE A 81 1.07 -4.98 2.35
N ILE A 82 2.29 -5.05 1.84
CA ILE A 82 3.23 -6.15 2.05
C ILE A 82 4.09 -5.80 3.27
N VAL A 83 3.69 -6.28 4.44
CA VAL A 83 4.37 -5.90 5.69
C VAL A 83 5.73 -6.55 5.79
N LYS A 84 6.78 -5.73 5.86
CA LYS A 84 8.11 -6.10 6.32
C LYS A 84 8.10 -6.00 7.85
N VAL A 85 7.90 -7.12 8.53
CA VAL A 85 8.03 -7.15 9.99
C VAL A 85 9.51 -6.96 10.33
N ARG A 86 9.85 -5.90 11.07
CA ARG A 86 11.14 -5.83 11.78
C ARG A 86 11.02 -6.76 12.99
N SER A 87 11.68 -7.90 12.92
CA SER A 87 11.99 -8.76 14.07
C SER A 87 13.02 -8.11 14.97
#